data_AF-A0AAV5WKL7-F1
#
_entry.id   AF-A0AAV5WKL7-F1
#
_cell.length_a   1.000
_cell.length_b   1.000
_cell.length_c   1.000
_cell.angle_alpha   90.00
_cell.angle_beta   90.00
_cell.angle_gamma   90.00
#
_symmetry.space_group_name_H-M   'P 1'
#
loop_
_entity.id
_entity.type
_entity.pdbx_description
1 polymer ?
#
loop_
_entity_poly.entity_id
_entity_poly.type
_entity_poly.pdbx_seq_one_letter_code
_entity_poly.pdbx_strand_id
1 'polypeptide(L)'
;LWKDEVVLQAFERRNELQIADSIEYFLNNLDRIAATNYSPSNDDFLQLRIPTTGVLENRILIKGSQFIFIDVGGQRSERKKWLHQFDSVSAVIFLSAISEYDQVLMEDRNVVRNMLNIIN
;
A
#
# COMPACT_ATOMS: atom_id res chain seq x y z
N LEU A 1 -18.08 12.44 -14.30
CA LEU A 1 -17.92 12.51 -12.83
C LEU A 1 -16.53 12.96 -12.43
N TRP A 2 -15.44 12.29 -12.81
CA TRP A 2 -14.09 12.71 -12.39
C TRP A 2 -13.64 14.10 -12.89
N LYS A 3 -14.17 14.55 -14.03
CA LYS A 3 -13.95 15.92 -14.57
C LYS A 3 -14.86 16.98 -13.92
N ASP A 4 -15.73 16.60 -12.99
CA ASP A 4 -16.64 17.53 -12.32
C ASP A 4 -15.92 18.30 -11.21
N GLU A 5 -16.07 19.62 -11.20
CA GLU A 5 -15.36 20.49 -10.27
C GLU A 5 -15.70 20.20 -8.81
N VAL A 6 -16.96 19.87 -8.50
CA VAL A 6 -17.39 19.55 -7.12
C VAL A 6 -16.74 18.26 -6.64
N VAL A 7 -16.58 17.28 -7.53
CA VAL A 7 -15.91 16.01 -7.21
C VAL A 7 -14.42 16.22 -6.96
N LEU A 8 -13.77 17.07 -7.77
CA LEU A 8 -12.35 17.40 -7.59
C LEU A 8 -12.13 18.18 -6.27
N GLN A 9 -13.00 19.14 -5.95
CA GLN A 9 -12.96 19.85 -4.68
C GLN A 9 -13.14 18.92 -3.47
N ALA A 10 -14.02 17.91 -3.58
CA ALA A 10 -14.15 16.89 -2.54
C ALA A 10 -12.90 16.01 -2.42
N PHE A 11 -12.25 15.70 -3.55
CA PHE A 11 -11.00 14.93 -3.59
C PHE A 11 -9.80 15.68 -2.99
N GLU A 12 -9.76 17.01 -3.04
CA GLU A 12 -8.73 17.78 -2.35
C GLU A 12 -8.78 17.58 -0.82
N ARG A 13 -9.95 17.25 -0.27
CA ARG A 13 -10.15 16.92 1.15
C ARG A 13 -10.13 15.42 1.42
N ARG A 14 -9.51 14.63 0.55
CA ARG A 14 -9.45 13.17 0.64
C ARG A 14 -8.80 12.65 1.92
N ASN A 15 -7.99 13.43 2.62
CA ASN A 15 -7.43 13.08 3.92
C ASN A 15 -8.51 12.88 5.00
N GLU A 16 -9.65 13.56 4.85
CA GLU A 16 -10.83 13.36 5.71
C GLU A 16 -11.62 12.10 5.34
N LEU A 17 -11.28 11.47 4.21
CA LEU A 17 -11.95 10.32 3.63
C LEU A 17 -11.02 9.10 3.64
N GLN A 18 -11.58 7.91 3.53
CA GLN A 18 -10.80 6.67 3.40
C GLN A 18 -10.68 6.30 1.92
N ILE A 19 -9.98 7.14 1.17
CA ILE A 19 -9.78 6.97 -0.28
C ILE A 19 -8.39 6.38 -0.54
N ALA A 20 -8.29 5.47 -1.51
CA ALA A 20 -7.01 4.90 -1.92
C ALA A 20 -6.15 5.94 -2.66
N ASP A 21 -4.86 6.01 -2.34
CA ASP A 21 -3.91 6.96 -2.94
C ASP A 21 -3.84 6.85 -4.47
N SER A 22 -4.02 5.64 -5.01
CA SER A 22 -3.93 5.37 -6.45
C SER A 22 -5.18 5.74 -7.24
N ILE A 23 -6.25 6.23 -6.60
CA ILE A 23 -7.51 6.52 -7.30
C ILE A 23 -7.33 7.61 -8.36
N GLU A 24 -6.54 8.64 -8.07
CA GLU A 24 -6.26 9.74 -9.01
C GLU A 24 -5.55 9.20 -10.25
N TYR A 25 -4.56 8.34 -10.07
CA TYR A 25 -3.85 7.69 -11.17
C TYR A 25 -4.82 6.94 -12.09
N PHE A 26 -5.68 6.08 -11.53
CA PHE A 26 -6.60 5.28 -12.34
C PHE A 26 -7.66 6.13 -13.01
N LEU A 27 -8.22 7.15 -12.32
CA LEU A 27 -9.24 8.01 -12.88
C LEU A 27 -8.70 8.95 -13.97
N ASN A 28 -7.45 9.42 -13.84
CA ASN A 28 -6.78 10.19 -14.89
C ASN A 28 -6.44 9.34 -16.12
N ASN A 29 -6.28 8.02 -15.96
CA ASN A 29 -5.97 7.07 -17.03
C ASN A 29 -7.18 6.24 -17.48
N LEU A 30 -8.39 6.62 -17.08
CA LEU A 30 -9.58 5.79 -17.23
C LEU A 30 -9.85 5.38 -18.69
N ASP A 31 -9.66 6.31 -19.63
CA ASP A 31 -9.88 6.04 -21.06
C ASP A 31 -8.95 4.92 -21.59
N ARG A 32 -7.68 4.90 -21.13
CA ARG A 32 -6.71 3.85 -21.47
C ARG A 32 -7.07 2.53 -20.82
N ILE A 33 -7.49 2.55 -19.56
CA ILE A 33 -7.80 1.35 -18.76
C ILE A 33 -9.10 0.68 -19.22
N ALA A 34 -10.08 1.48 -19.66
CA ALA A 34 -11.38 1.00 -20.13
C ALA A 34 -11.37 0.55 -21.60
N ALA A 35 -10.24 0.69 -22.31
CA ALA A 35 -10.11 0.26 -23.70
C ALA A 35 -10.23 -1.27 -23.82
N THR A 36 -10.86 -1.74 -24.90
CA THR A 36 -11.11 -3.18 -25.13
C THR A 36 -9.83 -4.01 -25.29
N ASN A 37 -8.73 -3.37 -25.69
CA ASN A 37 -7.41 -3.96 -25.86
C ASN A 37 -6.45 -3.58 -24.73
N TYR A 38 -6.97 -3.14 -23.58
CA TYR A 38 -6.16 -2.75 -22.44
C TYR A 38 -5.23 -3.90 -22.00
N SER A 39 -3.95 -3.55 -21.81
CA SER A 39 -2.95 -4.39 -21.19
C SER A 39 -2.28 -3.57 -20.07
N PRO A 40 -2.23 -4.07 -18.82
CA PRO A 40 -1.65 -3.33 -17.71
C PRO A 40 -0.17 -3.01 -17.94
N SER A 41 0.20 -1.75 -17.69
CA SER A 41 1.60 -1.33 -17.65
C SER A 41 2.23 -1.70 -16.31
N ASN A 42 3.57 -1.63 -16.23
CA ASN A 42 4.26 -1.74 -14.94
C ASN A 42 3.79 -0.68 -13.94
N ASP A 43 3.49 0.53 -14.41
CA ASP A 43 2.96 1.59 -13.54
C ASP A 43 1.57 1.23 -13.00
N ASP A 44 0.71 0.60 -13.82
CA ASP A 44 -0.59 0.10 -13.34
C ASP A 44 -0.39 -0.92 -12.22
N PHE A 45 0.56 -1.85 -12.38
CA PHE A 45 0.89 -2.83 -11.34
C PHE A 45 1.41 -2.17 -10.06
N LEU A 46 2.25 -1.13 -10.16
CA LEU A 46 2.79 -0.42 -9.00
C LEU A 46 1.70 0.38 -8.25
N GLN A 47 0.63 0.77 -8.93
CA GLN A 47 -0.49 1.53 -8.35
C GLN A 47 -1.55 0.62 -7.70
N LEU A 48 -1.49 -0.70 -7.95
CA LEU A 48 -2.39 -1.66 -7.31
C LEU A 48 -2.07 -1.79 -5.82
N ARG A 49 -3.10 -1.58 -5.00
CA ARG A 49 -3.02 -1.82 -3.56
C ARG A 49 -3.71 -3.14 -3.23
N ILE A 50 -2.95 -4.22 -3.28
CA ILE A 50 -3.41 -5.55 -2.85
C ILE A 50 -2.78 -5.84 -1.49
N PRO A 51 -3.58 -5.97 -0.42
CA PRO A 51 -3.02 -6.25 0.90
C PRO A 51 -2.35 -7.63 0.93
N THR A 52 -1.06 -7.67 1.28
CA THR A 52 -0.38 -8.94 1.58
C THR A 52 -1.10 -9.63 2.73
N THR A 53 -1.46 -10.89 2.51
CA THR A 53 -2.06 -11.77 3.51
C THR A 53 -1.14 -12.95 3.71
N GLY A 54 -0.74 -13.21 4.96
CA GLY A 54 0.24 -14.23 5.29
C GLY A 54 1.68 -13.75 5.11
N VAL A 55 2.53 -14.69 4.70
CA VAL A 55 3.96 -14.51 4.51
C VAL A 55 4.28 -14.89 3.07
N LEU A 56 4.94 -13.99 2.34
CA LEU A 56 5.39 -14.20 0.98
C LEU A 56 6.92 -14.21 0.95
N GLU A 57 7.50 -15.23 0.32
CA GLU A 57 8.94 -15.37 0.17
C GLU A 57 9.32 -15.20 -1.30
N ASN A 58 10.24 -14.27 -1.58
CA ASN A 58 10.78 -14.03 -2.92
C ASN A 58 12.29 -14.20 -2.93
N ARG A 59 12.80 -15.07 -3.81
CA ARG A 59 14.23 -15.34 -3.97
C ARG A 59 14.75 -14.64 -5.21
N ILE A 60 15.73 -13.76 -5.03
CA ILE A 60 16.27 -12.92 -6.10
C ILE A 60 17.80 -13.00 -6.08
N LEU A 61 18.42 -13.10 -7.26
CA LEU A 61 19.87 -13.04 -7.40
C LEU A 61 20.30 -11.59 -7.71
N ILE A 62 21.09 -10.99 -6.83
CA ILE A 62 21.59 -9.62 -6.99
C ILE A 62 23.12 -9.68 -6.98
N LYS A 63 23.74 -9.31 -8.11
CA LYS A 63 25.21 -9.30 -8.28
C LYS A 63 25.87 -10.65 -7.90
N GLY A 64 25.21 -11.77 -8.17
CA GLY A 64 25.71 -13.11 -7.87
C GLY A 64 25.45 -13.58 -6.43
N SER A 65 24.88 -12.74 -5.57
CA SER A 65 24.46 -13.12 -4.22
C SER A 65 22.96 -13.38 -4.18
N GLN A 66 22.55 -14.47 -3.52
CA GLN A 66 21.14 -14.81 -3.36
C GLN A 66 20.54 -14.06 -2.18
N PHE A 67 19.45 -13.33 -2.43
CA PHE A 67 18.65 -12.65 -1.42
C PHE A 67 17.30 -13.34 -1.29
N ILE A 68 16.82 -13.42 -0.06
CA ILE A 68 15.47 -13.89 0.28
C ILE A 68 14.74 -12.71 0.90
N PHE A 69 13.74 -12.19 0.20
CA PHE A 69 12.85 -11.16 0.70
C PHE A 69 11.62 -11.83 1.29
N ILE A 70 11.35 -11.56 2.57
CA ILE A 70 10.17 -12.02 3.27
C ILE A 70 9.26 -10.81 3.45
N ASP A 71 8.11 -10.81 2.76
CA ASP A 71 7.04 -9.83 2.93
C ASP A 71 5.95 -10.41 3.83
N VAL A 72 5.54 -9.64 4.83
CA VAL A 72 4.54 -10.06 5.82
C VAL A 72 3.46 -9.00 5.88
N GLY A 73 2.20 -9.43 5.90
CA GLY A 73 1.07 -8.50 6.03
C GLY A 73 1.25 -7.52 7.20
N GLY A 74 1.13 -6.22 6.92
CA GLY A 74 1.29 -5.15 7.91
C GLY A 74 0.01 -4.78 8.68
N GLN A 75 -1.15 -5.29 8.24
CA GLN A 75 -2.44 -5.08 8.89
C GLN A 75 -2.45 -5.66 10.31
N ARG A 76 -3.25 -5.07 11.20
CA ARG A 76 -3.27 -5.46 12.62
C ARG A 76 -3.55 -6.95 12.84
N SER A 77 -4.40 -7.56 12.01
CA SER A 77 -4.72 -9.00 12.03
C SER A 77 -3.51 -9.89 11.71
N GLU A 78 -2.57 -9.38 10.92
CA GLU A 78 -1.43 -10.13 10.39
C GLU A 78 -0.18 -10.02 11.28
N ARG A 79 -0.09 -8.99 12.13
CA ARG A 79 1.07 -8.72 13.00
C ARG A 79 1.47 -9.87 13.91
N LYS A 80 0.53 -10.75 14.30
CA LYS A 80 0.84 -11.96 15.09
C LYS A 80 1.80 -12.92 14.37
N LYS A 81 1.87 -12.87 13.03
CA LYS A 81 2.75 -13.71 12.21
C LYS A 81 4.19 -13.22 12.19
N TRP A 82 4.43 -11.95 12.54
CA TRP A 82 5.75 -11.32 12.47
C TRP A 82 6.78 -12.01 13.36
N LEU A 83 6.38 -12.41 14.57
CA LEU A 83 7.28 -13.04 15.55
C LEU A 83 8.02 -14.24 14.97
N HIS A 84 7.33 -15.08 14.19
CA HIS A 84 7.91 -16.27 13.57
C HIS A 84 8.87 -15.97 12.41
N GLN A 85 8.86 -14.76 11.87
CA GLN A 85 9.71 -14.37 10.73
C GLN A 85 11.00 -13.68 11.17
N PHE A 86 11.07 -13.16 12.39
CA PHE A 86 12.23 -12.39 12.85
C PHE A 86 13.42 -13.23 13.32
N ASP A 87 13.24 -14.52 13.59
CA ASP A 87 14.29 -15.38 14.17
C ASP A 87 15.46 -15.68 13.20
N SER A 88 15.36 -15.36 11.91
CA SER A 88 16.36 -15.75 10.91
C SER A 88 16.60 -14.74 9.78
N VAL A 89 16.32 -13.45 10.02
CA VAL A 89 16.59 -12.40 9.03
C VAL A 89 17.93 -11.71 9.28
N SER A 90 18.67 -11.42 8.21
CA SER A 90 19.93 -10.66 8.31
C SER A 90 19.72 -9.17 8.50
N ALA A 91 18.58 -8.64 8.05
CA ALA A 91 18.20 -7.24 8.17
C ALA A 91 16.68 -7.10 8.12
N VAL A 92 16.16 -6.00 8.67
CA VAL A 92 14.75 -5.61 8.59
C VAL A 92 14.65 -4.32 7.80
N ILE A 93 13.77 -4.31 6.78
CA ILE A 93 13.38 -3.09 6.06
C ILE A 93 12.03 -2.67 6.62
N PHE A 94 12.02 -1.59 7.39
CA PHE A 94 10.79 -1.02 7.94
C PHE A 94 10.30 0.13 7.05
N LEU A 95 9.05 0.06 6.60
CA LEU A 95 8.42 1.08 5.75
C LEU A 95 7.36 1.83 6.53
N SER A 96 7.35 3.16 6.38
CA SER A 96 6.35 4.03 7.01
C SER A 96 5.86 5.05 5.99
N ALA A 97 4.53 5.18 5.87
CA ALA A 97 3.89 6.12 4.98
C ALA A 97 3.84 7.51 5.63
N ILE A 98 4.79 8.36 5.28
CA ILE A 98 4.93 9.72 5.86
C ILE A 98 3.76 10.61 5.47
N SER A 99 3.16 10.38 4.29
CA SER A 99 2.03 11.14 3.77
C SER A 99 0.71 10.89 4.49
N GLU A 100 0.63 9.87 5.35
CA GLU A 100 -0.61 9.47 6.04
C GLU A 100 -0.73 10.11 7.44
N TYR A 101 0.05 11.16 7.74
CA TYR A 101 0.14 11.77 9.09
C TYR A 101 -1.17 12.39 9.59
N ASP A 102 -2.05 12.82 8.68
CA ASP A 102 -3.35 13.41 8.96
C ASP A 102 -4.52 12.44 8.73
N GLN A 103 -4.21 11.16 8.49
CA GLN A 103 -5.19 10.11 8.26
C GLN A 103 -5.44 9.29 9.52
N VAL A 104 -6.60 8.64 9.57
CA VAL A 104 -6.95 7.64 10.59
C VAL A 104 -6.78 6.23 10.05
N LEU A 105 -6.59 5.25 10.94
CA LEU A 105 -6.51 3.85 10.57
C LEU A 105 -7.81 3.39 9.89
N MET A 106 -7.68 2.56 8.86
CA MET A 106 -8.84 1.95 8.20
C MET A 106 -9.58 1.02 9.18
N GLU A 107 -8.85 0.33 10.06
CA GLU A 107 -9.42 -0.57 11.05
C GLU A 107 -10.04 0.16 12.27
N ASP A 108 -9.66 1.42 12.52
CA ASP A 108 -10.17 2.23 13.64
C ASP A 108 -10.10 3.74 13.34
N ARG A 109 -11.28 4.34 13.11
CA ARG A 109 -11.41 5.75 12.73
C ARG A 109 -11.10 6.74 13.86
N ASN A 110 -10.94 6.26 15.10
CA ASN A 110 -10.57 7.11 16.24
C ASN A 110 -9.05 7.17 16.46
N VAL A 111 -8.28 6.39 15.71
CA VAL A 111 -6.84 6.27 15.88
C VAL A 111 -6.12 6.88 14.67
N VAL A 112 -5.37 7.95 14.91
CA VAL A 112 -4.50 8.57 13.91
C VAL A 112 -3.38 7.60 13.50
N ARG A 113 -3.05 7.58 12.22
CA ARG A 113 -1.91 6.83 11.67
C ARG A 113 -0.58 7.44 12.11
N ASN A 114 -0.14 7.06 13.30
CA ASN A 114 1.17 7.41 13.84
C ASN A 114 2.09 6.20 13.95
N MET A 115 3.39 6.42 13.72
CA MET A 115 4.44 5.39 13.76
C MET A 115 4.45 4.59 15.08
N LEU A 116 4.10 5.23 16.20
CA LEU A 116 4.01 4.61 17.52
C LEU A 116 2.92 3.51 17.62
N ASN A 117 1.88 3.56 16.79
CA ASN A 117 0.78 2.57 16.77
C ASN A 117 1.11 1.32 15.95
N ILE A 118 2.30 1.28 15.32
CA ILE A 118 2.74 0.14 14.50
C ILE A 118 3.54 -0.86 15.33
N ILE A 119 4.28 -0.37 16.34
CA ILE A 119 5.23 -1.17 17.15
C ILE A 119 4.61 -1.65 18.47
N ASN A 120 3.58 -0.96 18.99
CA ASN A 120 2.79 -1.37 20.15
C ASN A 120 1.50 -2.11 19.74
#